data_AF-A0A7X9XJ69-F1
#
_entry.id   AF-A0A7X9XJ69-F1
#
_cell.length_a   1.000
_cell.length_b   1.000
_cell.length_c   1.000
_cell.angle_alpha   90.00
_cell.angle_beta   90.00
_cell.angle_gamma   90.00
#
_symmetry.space_group_name_H-M   'P 1'
#
loop_
_entity.id
_entity.type
_entity.pdbx_description
1 polymer ?
#
loop_
_entity_poly.entity_id
_entity_poly.type
_entity_poly.pdbx_seq_one_letter_code
_entity_poly.pdbx_strand_id
1 'polypeptide(L)'
;MKKNERPTIDNPLANMGLDQIVRGITQPKVSKDIQDEQEQDEKVNTEKKAKSKRTSKKLFEENIAKYTGVGGQGEAIWLPKEVKKELEKIRVNSSRNIPLRTLASAIIMTYIEENKEKLESL
;
A
#
# COMPACT_ATOMS: atom_id res chain seq x y z
N MET A 1 17.47 43.16 -42.34
CA MET A 1 16.61 42.18 -41.65
C MET A 1 17.50 41.02 -41.20
N LYS A 2 17.75 40.86 -39.90
CA LYS A 2 18.60 39.77 -39.37
C LYS A 2 17.76 38.49 -39.27
N LYS A 3 18.24 37.41 -39.87
CA LYS A 3 17.61 36.08 -39.79
C LYS A 3 17.95 35.48 -38.42
N ASN A 4 16.92 35.15 -37.64
CA ASN A 4 17.09 34.48 -36.35
C ASN A 4 17.37 32.99 -36.63
N GLU A 5 18.64 32.60 -36.60
CA GLU A 5 19.03 31.19 -36.57
C GLU A 5 18.63 30.60 -35.21
N ARG A 6 17.78 29.57 -35.25
CA ARG A 6 17.41 28.81 -34.06
C ARG A 6 18.61 27.93 -33.67
N PRO A 7 18.97 27.82 -32.39
CA PRO A 7 20.02 26.91 -31.98
C PRO A 7 19.58 25.47 -32.27
N THR A 8 20.41 24.73 -33.00
CA THR A 8 20.27 23.28 -33.15
C THR A 8 20.58 22.66 -31.79
N ILE A 9 19.53 22.39 -31.02
CA ILE A 9 19.65 21.63 -29.78
C ILE A 9 19.75 20.17 -30.19
N ASP A 10 20.95 19.61 -30.12
CA ASP A 10 21.16 18.17 -30.12
C ASP A 10 20.52 17.64 -28.83
N ASN A 11 19.24 17.29 -28.89
CA ASN A 11 18.54 16.67 -27.77
C ASN A 11 18.92 15.18 -27.76
N PRO A 12 19.75 14.71 -26.81
CA PRO A 12 20.18 13.31 -26.76
C PRO A 12 19.00 12.35 -26.51
N LEU A 13 17.83 12.86 -26.11
CA LEU A 13 16.61 12.09 -25.89
C LEU A 13 15.75 11.93 -27.15
N ALA A 14 16.00 12.70 -28.23
CA ALA A 14 15.20 12.64 -29.45
C ALA A 14 15.34 11.30 -30.20
N ASN A 15 16.42 10.55 -29.93
CA ASN A 15 16.66 9.20 -30.46
C ASN A 15 16.28 8.07 -29.49
N MET A 16 15.68 8.35 -28.32
CA MET A 16 15.33 7.33 -27.33
C MET A 16 14.01 6.56 -27.62
N GLY A 17 13.66 6.36 -28.88
CA GLY A 17 12.64 5.38 -29.30
C GLY A 17 11.26 5.52 -28.65
N LEU A 18 10.86 6.74 -28.28
CA LEU A 18 9.59 7.03 -27.61
C LEU A 18 8.39 6.62 -28.50
N ASP A 19 8.59 6.72 -29.81
CA ASP A 19 7.73 6.30 -30.91
C ASP A 19 7.47 4.78 -30.95
N GLN A 20 8.37 3.93 -30.42
CA GLN A 20 8.10 2.49 -30.29
C GLN A 20 7.15 2.18 -29.13
N ILE A 21 7.22 2.94 -28.03
CA ILE A 21 6.38 2.73 -26.85
C ILE A 21 4.92 3.10 -27.16
N VAL A 22 4.70 4.20 -27.89
CA VAL A 22 3.35 4.63 -28.27
C VAL A 22 2.67 3.61 -29.21
N ARG A 23 3.45 2.93 -30.06
CA ARG A 23 2.92 1.93 -31.00
C ARG A 23 2.50 0.60 -30.36
N GLY A 24 3.01 0.28 -29.16
CA GLY A 24 2.64 -0.92 -28.41
C GLY A 24 1.34 -0.79 -27.60
N ILE A 25 0.91 0.44 -27.29
CA ILE A 25 -0.28 0.71 -26.46
C ILE A 25 -1.57 0.68 -27.29
N THR A 26 -1.50 0.92 -28.60
CA THR A 26 -2.67 1.03 -29.48
C THR A 26 -3.17 -0.29 -30.05
N GLN A 27 -2.62 -1.44 -29.63
CA GLN A 27 -3.14 -2.75 -30.05
C GLN A 27 -4.12 -3.32 -29.02
N PRO A 28 -5.40 -3.55 -29.39
CA PRO A 28 -6.36 -4.20 -28.51
C PRO A 28 -6.03 -5.69 -28.39
N LYS A 29 -5.65 -6.12 -27.18
CA LYS A 29 -5.54 -7.55 -26.85
C LYS A 29 -6.94 -8.14 -26.68
N VAL A 30 -7.27 -9.05 -27.60
CA VAL A 30 -8.39 -9.97 -27.49
C VAL A 30 -8.05 -11.00 -26.40
N SER A 31 -8.92 -11.13 -25.41
CA SER A 31 -8.83 -12.12 -24.33
C SER A 31 -9.48 -13.45 -24.74
N LYS A 32 -9.07 -14.53 -24.04
CA LYS A 32 -9.70 -15.88 -23.89
C LYS A 32 -9.18 -16.97 -24.84
N ASP A 33 -8.93 -18.22 -24.44
CA ASP A 33 -9.23 -19.04 -23.24
C ASP A 33 -8.21 -20.19 -23.19
N ILE A 34 -7.72 -20.62 -22.01
CA ILE A 34 -7.26 -22.00 -21.74
C ILE A 34 -7.46 -22.33 -20.25
N GLN A 35 -8.46 -23.19 -19.97
CA GLN A 35 -8.51 -24.38 -19.07
C GLN A 35 -8.06 -24.22 -17.59
N ASP A 36 -8.61 -24.87 -16.55
CA ASP A 36 -9.08 -26.25 -16.41
C ASP A 36 -9.93 -26.41 -15.12
N GLU A 37 -10.72 -27.48 -15.07
CA GLU A 37 -11.47 -27.99 -13.91
C GLU A 37 -10.56 -28.37 -12.73
N GLN A 38 -11.05 -28.18 -11.49
CA GLN A 38 -10.90 -29.18 -10.43
C GLN A 38 -11.89 -28.92 -9.26
N GLU A 39 -12.69 -29.94 -9.00
CA GLU A 39 -13.70 -30.04 -7.96
C GLU A 39 -13.12 -30.40 -6.58
N GLN A 40 -13.99 -30.22 -5.56
CA GLN A 40 -14.02 -30.85 -4.22
C GLN A 40 -12.99 -30.38 -3.18
N ASP A 41 -13.45 -29.81 -2.05
CA ASP A 41 -13.91 -30.64 -0.93
C ASP A 41 -14.55 -29.83 0.23
N GLU A 42 -15.34 -30.55 1.03
CA GLU A 42 -16.26 -30.09 2.07
C GLU A 42 -15.65 -29.43 3.33
N LYS A 43 -16.44 -28.49 3.87
CA LYS A 43 -16.77 -28.23 5.30
C LYS A 43 -15.66 -28.42 6.36
N VAL A 44 -15.33 -27.33 7.07
CA VAL A 44 -15.40 -27.33 8.55
C VAL A 44 -15.90 -25.98 9.06
N ASN A 45 -17.09 -26.04 9.66
CA ASN A 45 -17.72 -25.04 10.49
C ASN A 45 -16.85 -24.75 11.74
N THR A 46 -16.47 -23.49 11.95
CA THR A 46 -16.11 -22.98 13.29
C THR A 46 -16.89 -21.70 13.58
N GLU A 47 -18.17 -21.87 13.92
CA GLU A 47 -18.91 -20.95 14.76
C GLU A 47 -18.16 -20.73 16.09
N LYS A 48 -17.40 -19.64 16.18
CA LYS A 48 -16.99 -19.06 17.46
C LYS A 48 -17.40 -17.59 17.52
N LYS A 49 -18.52 -17.39 18.21
CA LYS A 49 -19.00 -16.18 18.89
C LYS A 49 -19.10 -14.92 18.02
N ALA A 50 -20.35 -14.58 17.71
CA ALA A 50 -20.79 -13.25 17.29
C ALA A 50 -20.48 -12.18 18.34
N LYS A 51 -19.22 -11.73 18.39
CA LYS A 51 -18.93 -10.32 18.70
C LYS A 51 -18.91 -9.64 17.34
N SER A 52 -19.77 -8.65 17.14
CA SER A 52 -19.81 -7.83 15.93
C SER A 52 -18.38 -7.49 15.50
N LYS A 53 -17.86 -8.23 14.50
CA LYS A 53 -16.48 -8.10 14.03
C LYS A 53 -16.44 -6.73 13.34
N ARG A 54 -16.09 -5.69 14.07
CA ARG A 54 -15.38 -4.56 13.45
C ARG A 54 -14.27 -5.21 12.65
N THR A 55 -14.37 -5.15 11.33
CA THR A 55 -13.35 -5.71 10.46
C THR A 55 -12.03 -5.01 10.80
N SER A 56 -10.92 -5.75 10.78
CA SER A 56 -9.56 -5.23 11.06
C SER A 56 -9.30 -3.90 10.36
N LYS A 57 -9.79 -3.77 9.12
CA LYS A 57 -9.77 -2.53 8.33
C LYS A 57 -10.48 -1.35 8.99
N LYS A 58 -11.69 -1.54 9.52
CA LYS A 58 -12.43 -0.47 10.22
C LYS A 58 -11.69 -0.02 11.47
N LEU A 59 -11.15 -0.97 12.23
CA LEU A 59 -10.38 -0.69 13.43
C LEU A 59 -9.11 0.11 13.11
N PHE A 60 -8.42 -0.29 12.04
CA PHE A 60 -7.26 0.42 11.54
C PHE A 60 -7.58 1.86 11.11
N GLU A 61 -8.65 2.08 10.36
CA GLU A 61 -9.08 3.43 9.96
C GLU A 61 -9.45 4.31 11.17
N GLU A 62 -10.15 3.75 12.17
CA GLU A 62 -10.45 4.41 13.44
C GLU A 62 -9.16 4.79 14.19
N ASN A 63 -8.19 3.87 14.25
CA ASN A 63 -6.90 4.12 14.89
C ASN A 63 -6.06 5.18 14.17
N ILE A 64 -6.07 5.20 12.83
CA ILE A 64 -5.42 6.26 12.06
C ILE A 64 -6.00 7.63 12.42
N ALA A 65 -7.32 7.77 12.50
CA ALA A 65 -7.96 9.01 12.90
C ALA A 65 -7.59 9.41 14.33
N LYS A 66 -7.60 8.44 15.27
CA LYS A 66 -7.29 8.64 16.69
C LYS A 66 -5.85 9.11 16.93
N TYR A 67 -4.89 8.57 16.19
CA TYR A 67 -3.46 8.89 16.34
C TYR A 67 -2.97 9.97 15.35
N THR A 68 -3.86 10.51 14.51
CA THR A 68 -3.56 11.71 13.72
C THR A 68 -3.73 12.94 14.60
N GLY A 69 -2.76 13.85 14.59
CA GLY A 69 -2.87 15.11 15.36
C GLY A 69 -2.69 14.98 16.88
N VAL A 70 -2.33 13.79 17.39
CA VAL A 70 -1.99 13.62 18.81
C VAL A 70 -0.65 14.29 19.11
N GLY A 71 -0.72 15.43 19.81
CA GLY A 71 0.43 16.26 20.18
C GLY A 71 1.21 15.77 21.41
N GLY A 72 0.77 14.70 22.09
CA GLY A 72 1.53 14.12 23.20
C GLY A 72 2.84 13.53 22.70
N GLN A 73 3.97 13.85 23.34
CA GLN A 73 5.24 13.14 23.11
C GLN A 73 5.21 11.83 23.89
N GLY A 74 5.47 10.71 23.20
CA GLY A 74 5.67 9.40 23.84
C GLY A 74 7.16 9.04 23.82
N GLU A 75 7.49 7.89 24.43
CA GLU A 75 8.83 7.30 24.37
C GLU A 75 9.25 7.00 22.93
N ALA A 76 10.53 7.20 22.60
CA ALA A 76 11.06 6.83 21.29
C ALA A 76 11.33 5.31 21.24
N ILE A 77 10.79 4.63 20.22
CA ILE A 77 11.03 3.21 19.98
C ILE A 77 12.01 3.07 18.81
N TRP A 78 13.10 2.32 19.01
CA TRP A 78 14.03 2.00 17.94
C TRP A 78 13.42 0.95 17.00
N LEU A 79 13.37 1.25 15.70
CA LEU A 79 12.86 0.34 14.67
C LEU A 79 14.00 -0.18 13.78
N PRO A 80 14.05 -1.49 13.47
CA PRO A 80 14.95 -2.02 12.45
C PRO A 80 14.73 -1.36 11.08
N LYS A 81 15.78 -1.35 10.25
CA LYS A 81 15.75 -0.70 8.93
C LYS A 81 14.73 -1.35 8.02
N GLU A 82 14.54 -2.65 8.13
CA GLU A 82 13.60 -3.46 7.36
C GLU A 82 12.16 -3.01 7.67
N VAL A 83 11.84 -2.87 8.95
CA VAL A 83 10.52 -2.42 9.43
C VAL A 83 10.24 -1.00 8.95
N LYS A 84 11.21 -0.09 9.07
CA LYS A 84 11.07 1.28 8.56
C LYS A 84 10.77 1.30 7.06
N LYS A 85 11.49 0.49 6.27
CA LYS A 85 11.31 0.42 4.81
C LYS A 85 9.92 -0.07 4.42
N GLU A 86 9.38 -1.07 5.12
CA GLU A 86 8.02 -1.55 4.87
C GLU A 86 6.96 -0.50 5.22
N LEU A 87 7.11 0.19 6.36
CA LEU A 87 6.21 1.28 6.73
C LEU A 87 6.23 2.42 5.71
N GLU A 88 7.41 2.76 5.16
CA GLU A 88 7.54 3.77 4.11
C GLU A 88 6.88 3.34 2.80
N LYS A 89 7.01 2.08 2.38
CA LYS A 89 6.30 1.56 1.20
C LYS A 89 4.78 1.70 1.35
N ILE A 90 4.25 1.28 2.49
CA ILE A 90 2.80 1.39 2.79
C ILE A 90 2.37 2.87 2.73
N ARG A 91 3.18 3.77 3.29
CA ARG A 91 2.90 5.21 3.28
C ARG A 91 2.88 5.78 1.86
N VAL A 92 3.87 5.45 1.01
CA VAL A 92 3.97 5.95 -0.37
C VAL A 92 2.84 5.42 -1.26
N ASN A 93 2.40 4.18 -1.03
CA ASN A 93 1.29 3.58 -1.76
C ASN A 93 -0.09 4.05 -1.29
N SER A 94 -0.17 4.73 -0.14
CA SER A 94 -1.42 5.25 0.38
C SER A 94 -1.86 6.48 -0.41
N SER A 95 -3.18 6.62 -0.63
CA SER A 95 -3.76 7.82 -1.24
C SER A 95 -3.71 9.05 -0.33
N ARG A 96 -3.43 8.86 0.97
CA ARG A 96 -3.41 9.93 1.98
C ARG A 96 -1.98 10.12 2.50
N ASN A 97 -1.59 11.37 2.71
CA ASN A 97 -0.31 11.66 3.37
C ASN A 97 -0.42 11.42 4.89
N ILE A 98 -0.08 10.20 5.32
CA ILE A 98 -0.12 9.79 6.72
C ILE A 98 1.29 9.90 7.32
N PRO A 99 1.47 10.56 8.48
CA PRO A 99 2.75 10.55 9.19
C PRO A 99 3.17 9.12 9.58
N LEU A 100 4.47 8.81 9.45
CA LEU A 100 5.01 7.47 9.77
C LEU A 100 4.69 7.05 11.22
N ARG A 101 4.75 8.01 12.14
CA ARG A 101 4.36 7.85 13.55
C ARG A 101 2.93 7.35 13.68
N THR A 102 1.99 8.05 13.07
CA THR A 102 0.56 7.70 13.11
C THR A 102 0.30 6.33 12.49
N LEU A 103 0.96 6.03 11.36
CA LEU A 103 0.86 4.73 10.71
C LEU A 103 1.34 3.61 11.64
N ALA A 104 2.52 3.75 12.24
CA ALA A 104 3.07 2.77 13.17
C ALA A 104 2.15 2.58 14.40
N SER A 105 1.70 3.68 15.02
CA SER A 105 0.79 3.61 16.17
C SER A 105 -0.51 2.90 15.83
N ALA A 106 -1.10 3.16 14.66
CA ALA A 106 -2.33 2.52 14.24
C ALA A 106 -2.15 1.01 14.02
N ILE A 107 -1.07 0.60 13.33
CA ILE A 107 -0.77 -0.83 13.11
C ILE A 107 -0.58 -1.55 14.45
N ILE A 108 0.22 -0.99 15.35
CA ILE A 108 0.50 -1.60 16.66
C ILE A 108 -0.78 -1.76 17.47
N MET A 109 -1.60 -0.71 17.55
CA MET A 109 -2.83 -0.75 18.33
C MET A 109 -3.86 -1.70 17.74
N THR A 110 -4.00 -1.73 16.42
CA THR A 110 -4.83 -2.73 15.75
C THR A 110 -4.37 -4.16 16.07
N TYR A 111 -3.06 -4.42 16.04
CA TYR A 111 -2.52 -5.74 16.36
C TYR A 111 -2.77 -6.12 17.83
N ILE A 112 -2.56 -5.19 18.77
CA ILE A 112 -2.80 -5.41 20.21
C ILE A 112 -4.27 -5.74 20.46
N GLU A 113 -5.19 -4.95 19.88
CA GLU A 113 -6.63 -5.16 20.07
C GLU A 113 -7.11 -6.50 19.49
N GLU A 114 -6.55 -6.92 18.36
CA GLU A 114 -6.87 -8.20 17.71
C GLU A 114 -6.29 -9.42 18.43
N ASN A 115 -5.15 -9.25 19.13
CA ASN A 115 -4.40 -10.36 19.73
C ASN A 115 -4.28 -10.25 21.25
N LYS A 116 -5.13 -9.44 21.90
CA LYS A 116 -5.03 -9.13 23.34
C LYS A 116 -4.86 -10.37 24.22
N GLU A 117 -5.69 -11.38 24.03
CA GLU A 117 -5.65 -12.63 24.81
C GLU A 117 -4.32 -13.38 24.67
N LYS A 118 -3.70 -13.37 23.47
CA LYS A 118 -2.39 -14.00 23.24
C LYS A 118 -1.27 -13.20 23.89
N LEU A 119 -1.35 -11.87 23.83
CA LEU A 119 -0.36 -10.98 24.39
C LEU A 119 -0.35 -11.00 25.92
N GLU A 120 -1.52 -11.18 26.55
CA GLU A 120 -1.62 -11.32 28.02
C GLU A 120 -0.99 -12.64 28.53
N SER A 121 -0.77 -13.62 27.65
CA SER A 121 -0.18 -14.92 27.98
C SER A 121 1.30 -15.08 27.62
N LEU A 122 1.97 -14.01 27.16
CA LEU A 122 3.41 -13.98 26.88
C LEU A 122 4.23 -13.76 28.16
#